data_AF-A0A9W9N512-F1
#
_entry.id   AF-A0A9W9N512-F1
#
_cell.length_a   1.000
_cell.length_b   1.000
_cell.length_c   1.000
_cell.angle_alpha   90.00
_cell.angle_beta   90.00
_cell.angle_gamma   90.00
#
_symmetry.space_group_name_H-M   'P 1'
#
loop_
_entity.id
_entity.type
_entity.pdbx_description
1 polymer ?
#
loop_
_entity_poly.entity_id
_entity_poly.type
_entity_poly.pdbx_seq_one_letter_code
_entity_poly.pdbx_strand_id
1 'polypeptide(L)'
;MANDSTYIFYHYNPSAAAAIIFVVLFGLTTLVHIFQMIRSRSWFFIPFINGGIFEAVGYIGRYLSSQETPNWTTIPYIIQSVLLLLAPAFFAASIYMILGRSIISTGHDSLSIIRVKWLTKIFICGDVISFLVQSAGGSFLSSAKTQSKIATGQNIIIVGLFIQIAFFGLFVVTTGVFHYRLRKCRDCVSMSTITVPWVKCLFILYTASLFIMIRSIFRAVEYITGTDGPLMSTEVYLYVFDAALMFLTMITFNIFPPKTLLTPRLAIGDTETRCDETRPHCNNCLKHGVQCFFGDGAPAPRPSVSPTTLGTSGAPSPASLGENTSMGMAEMALLHHFSTSTCYTVSRNLVMQTVWQIRIPQVSFSSPFVFRAIIALSALHLAHIKPEFHDYYISQAELHHNTALQMVSAILPDINKENCQSIYVFSILTCIISFAKPHTRCGFWANSDRDIEWLTLFRGTVHILTSADDSLRTGPLAPMFQVGNRRKLARDARSTIATPPFLLVLKKLLQDTVQDPNELQCYHDAVDDLALSFATVDEIGSHNCETADIFVWLWTVSEQYYGYFQQRKPEAMVIFAYFCVVTKEMEWAWWMQGVSSHTISRIYYLLDEERRCWLQWPMQQVGWVP
;
A
#
# COMPACT_ATOMS: atom_id res chain seq x y z
N MET A 1 60.79 -20.13 35.59
CA MET A 1 59.81 -19.03 35.72
C MET A 1 59.58 -18.43 34.34
N ALA A 2 58.61 -18.97 33.60
CA ALA A 2 57.92 -18.28 32.52
C ALA A 2 56.47 -18.26 32.99
N ASN A 3 55.95 -17.07 33.28
CA ASN A 3 54.60 -16.90 33.77
C ASN A 3 53.66 -17.27 32.62
N ASP A 4 53.02 -18.44 32.66
CA ASP A 4 51.99 -18.82 31.70
C ASP A 4 50.81 -17.85 31.87
N SER A 5 50.84 -16.77 31.08
CA SER A 5 49.85 -15.71 31.07
C SER A 5 48.57 -16.23 30.40
N THR A 6 47.84 -17.07 31.12
CA THR A 6 46.50 -17.50 30.76
C THR A 6 45.59 -16.28 30.73
N TYR A 7 44.79 -16.11 29.68
CA TYR A 7 43.86 -14.99 29.56
C TYR A 7 42.88 -14.96 30.76
N ILE A 8 42.80 -13.82 31.45
CA ILE A 8 41.89 -13.61 32.58
C ILE A 8 40.58 -13.03 32.05
N PHE A 9 39.45 -13.70 32.32
CA PHE A 9 38.14 -13.28 31.80
C PHE A 9 37.64 -11.97 32.41
N TYR A 10 37.91 -11.73 33.69
CA TYR A 10 37.50 -10.50 34.39
C TYR A 10 38.58 -9.98 35.32
N HIS A 11 38.76 -8.65 35.32
CA HIS A 11 39.62 -7.92 36.25
C HIS A 11 38.85 -7.39 37.48
N TYR A 12 37.57 -7.74 37.58
CA TYR A 12 36.65 -7.39 38.67
C TYR A 12 35.68 -8.56 38.91
N ASN A 13 34.93 -8.53 40.03
CA ASN A 13 33.88 -9.50 40.30
C ASN A 13 32.54 -8.98 39.73
N PRO A 14 31.91 -9.66 38.75
CA PRO A 14 30.65 -9.19 38.17
C PRO A 14 29.52 -9.12 39.20
N SER A 15 28.72 -8.04 39.15
CA SER A 15 27.60 -7.83 40.07
C SER A 15 26.33 -8.57 39.64
N ALA A 16 25.91 -9.54 40.45
CA ALA A 16 24.65 -10.27 40.25
C ALA A 16 23.43 -9.35 40.24
N ALA A 17 23.39 -8.39 41.17
CA ALA A 17 22.27 -7.46 41.30
C ALA A 17 22.13 -6.56 40.05
N ALA A 18 23.24 -6.01 39.56
CA ALA A 18 23.23 -5.17 38.37
C ALA A 18 22.82 -5.97 37.12
N ALA A 19 23.33 -7.20 36.97
CA ALA A 19 22.95 -8.08 35.87
C ALA A 19 21.44 -8.39 35.87
N ILE A 20 20.86 -8.75 37.02
CA ILE A 20 19.42 -9.04 37.14
C ILE A 20 18.57 -7.82 36.76
N ILE A 21 18.94 -6.62 37.24
CA ILE A 21 18.21 -5.38 36.91
C ILE A 21 18.15 -5.20 35.40
N PHE A 22 19.29 -5.31 34.70
CA PHE A 22 19.31 -5.12 33.25
C PHE A 22 18.62 -6.26 32.48
N VAL A 23 18.66 -7.52 32.95
CA VAL A 23 17.86 -8.61 32.38
C VAL A 23 16.37 -8.27 32.42
N VAL A 24 15.86 -7.80 33.56
CA VAL A 24 14.45 -7.42 33.72
C VAL A 24 14.11 -6.21 32.83
N LEU A 25 14.95 -5.18 32.83
CA LEU A 25 14.73 -3.98 32.02
C LEU A 25 14.68 -4.31 30.52
N PHE A 26 15.65 -5.07 30.01
CA PHE A 26 15.69 -5.51 28.60
C PHE A 26 14.58 -6.50 28.25
N GLY A 27 14.22 -7.41 29.15
CA GLY A 27 13.12 -8.35 28.96
C GLY A 27 11.77 -7.62 28.83
N LEU A 28 11.44 -6.75 29.77
CA LEU A 28 10.17 -6.00 29.77
C LEU A 28 10.05 -5.08 28.56
N THR A 29 11.10 -4.31 28.24
CA THR A 29 11.06 -3.43 27.06
C THR A 29 10.91 -4.23 25.76
N THR A 30 11.56 -5.40 25.64
CA THR A 30 11.44 -6.27 24.46
C THR A 30 10.02 -6.81 24.31
N LEU A 31 9.37 -7.21 25.40
CA LEU A 31 7.97 -7.66 25.38
C LEU A 31 7.02 -6.54 24.91
N VAL A 32 7.23 -5.31 25.38
CA VAL A 32 6.46 -4.14 24.91
C VAL A 32 6.66 -3.93 23.41
N HIS A 33 7.90 -4.00 22.90
CA HIS A 33 8.17 -3.89 21.46
C HIS A 33 7.51 -5.00 20.64
N ILE A 34 7.51 -6.25 21.13
CA ILE A 34 6.83 -7.37 20.48
C ILE A 34 5.32 -7.08 20.38
N PHE A 35 4.71 -6.66 21.48
CA PHE A 35 3.29 -6.30 21.51
C PHE A 35 2.98 -5.17 20.52
N GLN A 36 3.77 -4.09 20.55
CA GLN A 36 3.62 -2.96 19.63
C GLN A 36 3.76 -3.39 18.17
N MET A 37 4.77 -4.20 17.84
CA MET A 37 5.02 -4.71 16.48
C MET A 37 3.86 -5.56 15.96
N ILE A 38 3.32 -6.48 16.77
CA ILE A 38 2.18 -7.34 16.40
C ILE A 38 0.92 -6.47 16.19
N ARG A 39 0.64 -5.56 17.13
CA ARG A 39 -0.52 -4.66 17.08
C ARG A 39 -0.48 -3.69 15.90
N SER A 40 0.72 -3.23 15.52
CA SER A 40 0.94 -2.27 14.44
C SER A 40 1.25 -2.92 13.09
N ARG A 41 1.48 -4.24 13.05
CA ARG A 41 1.97 -5.03 11.89
C ARG A 41 3.26 -4.48 11.28
N SER A 42 4.14 -3.93 12.12
CA SER A 42 5.42 -3.32 11.68
C SER A 42 6.55 -4.35 11.62
N TRP A 43 6.37 -5.42 10.83
CA TRP A 43 7.32 -6.56 10.74
C TRP A 43 8.75 -6.19 10.33
N PHE A 44 8.95 -5.04 9.69
CA PHE A 44 10.29 -4.56 9.36
C PHE A 44 11.14 -4.23 10.60
N PHE A 45 10.54 -4.15 11.78
CA PHE A 45 11.21 -3.85 13.06
C PHE A 45 11.69 -5.11 13.81
N ILE A 46 11.58 -6.31 13.21
CA ILE A 46 12.10 -7.57 13.76
C ILE A 46 13.58 -7.49 14.19
N PRO A 47 14.50 -6.87 13.42
CA PRO A 47 15.89 -6.76 13.85
C PRO A 47 16.02 -6.08 15.23
N PHE A 48 15.22 -5.05 15.51
CA PHE A 48 15.23 -4.35 16.80
C PHE A 48 14.84 -5.27 17.96
N ILE A 49 13.85 -6.15 17.75
CA ILE A 49 13.43 -7.16 18.74
C ILE A 49 14.59 -8.12 19.03
N ASN A 50 15.28 -8.61 17.99
CA ASN A 50 16.42 -9.50 18.16
C ASN A 50 17.55 -8.82 18.94
N GLY A 51 17.81 -7.52 18.70
CA GLY A 51 18.76 -6.75 19.51
C GLY A 51 18.37 -6.72 21.00
N GLY A 52 17.09 -6.50 21.32
CA GLY A 52 16.58 -6.54 22.70
C GLY A 52 16.71 -7.91 23.37
N ILE A 53 16.44 -8.98 22.62
CA ILE A 53 16.65 -10.36 23.08
C ILE A 53 18.14 -10.61 23.37
N PHE A 54 19.03 -10.13 22.49
CA PHE A 54 20.48 -10.33 22.65
C PHE A 54 21.02 -9.58 23.87
N GLU A 55 20.55 -8.35 24.14
CA GLU A 55 20.88 -7.64 25.38
C GLU A 55 20.41 -8.46 26.60
N ALA A 56 19.16 -8.90 26.63
CA ALA A 56 18.63 -9.68 27.76
C ALA A 56 19.41 -10.98 28.00
N VAL A 57 19.67 -11.76 26.95
CA VAL A 57 20.42 -13.03 27.06
C VAL A 57 21.89 -12.78 27.38
N GLY A 58 22.49 -11.70 26.86
CA GLY A 58 23.85 -11.28 27.21
C GLY A 58 24.00 -11.01 28.71
N TYR A 59 23.06 -10.28 29.31
CA TYR A 59 23.07 -10.04 30.76
C TYR A 59 22.70 -11.28 31.60
N ILE A 60 21.96 -12.25 31.05
CA ILE A 60 21.82 -13.58 31.68
C ILE A 60 23.19 -14.28 31.74
N GLY A 61 23.97 -14.27 30.65
CA GLY A 61 25.34 -14.80 30.65
C GLY A 61 26.24 -14.10 31.68
N ARG A 62 26.05 -12.79 31.86
CA ARG A 62 26.76 -12.00 32.88
C ARG A 62 26.36 -12.37 34.30
N TYR A 63 25.07 -12.59 34.57
CA TYR A 63 24.58 -13.09 35.85
C TYR A 63 25.15 -14.49 36.17
N LEU A 64 25.19 -15.40 35.18
CA LEU A 64 25.84 -16.70 35.38
C LEU A 64 27.33 -16.53 35.73
N SER A 65 28.02 -15.60 35.08
CA SER A 65 29.42 -15.28 35.38
C SER A 65 29.60 -14.74 36.81
N SER A 66 28.63 -13.99 37.37
CA SER A 66 28.72 -13.55 38.77
C SER A 66 28.64 -14.72 39.75
N GLN A 67 27.85 -15.76 39.43
CA GLN A 67 27.71 -16.96 40.27
C GLN A 67 28.94 -17.87 40.24
N GLU A 68 29.74 -17.80 39.18
CA GLU A 68 30.97 -18.59 39.01
C GLU A 68 32.22 -17.90 39.57
N THR A 69 32.09 -16.70 40.16
CA THR A 69 33.22 -15.94 40.69
C THR A 69 33.94 -16.70 41.82
N PRO A 70 35.27 -16.85 41.80
CA PRO A 70 36.26 -16.31 40.84
C PRO A 70 36.69 -17.30 39.74
N ASN A 71 36.11 -18.49 39.68
CA ASN A 71 36.49 -19.58 38.77
C ASN A 71 35.51 -19.66 37.58
N TRP A 72 35.60 -18.67 36.68
CA TRP A 72 34.68 -18.54 35.55
C TRP A 72 34.85 -19.64 34.51
N THR A 73 33.74 -20.15 34.00
CA THR A 73 33.71 -21.00 32.82
C THR A 73 33.68 -20.16 31.54
N THR A 74 34.16 -20.72 30.43
CA THR A 74 34.30 -19.98 29.18
C THR A 74 32.95 -19.62 28.54
N ILE A 75 31.89 -20.42 28.76
CA ILE A 75 30.63 -20.29 28.04
C ILE A 75 29.84 -19.01 28.44
N PRO A 76 29.58 -18.72 29.73
CA PRO A 76 28.89 -17.49 30.14
C PRO A 76 29.61 -16.21 29.71
N TYR A 77 30.94 -16.24 29.70
CA TYR A 77 31.77 -15.15 29.19
C TYR A 77 31.61 -14.95 27.68
N ILE A 78 31.63 -16.03 26.88
CA ILE A 78 31.42 -15.93 25.43
C ILE A 78 30.01 -15.42 25.11
N ILE A 79 28.98 -15.94 25.79
CA ILE A 79 27.58 -15.54 25.57
C ILE A 79 27.42 -14.04 25.74
N GLN A 80 27.88 -13.48 26.86
CA GLN A 80 27.74 -12.03 27.07
C GLN A 80 28.62 -11.23 26.11
N SER A 81 29.86 -11.67 25.86
CA SER A 81 30.81 -10.91 25.03
C SER A 81 30.31 -10.80 23.59
N VAL A 82 29.76 -11.88 23.04
CA VAL A 82 29.25 -11.91 21.66
C VAL A 82 27.90 -11.22 21.55
N LEU A 83 26.94 -11.55 22.43
CA LEU A 83 25.57 -11.03 22.30
C LEU A 83 25.48 -9.54 22.63
N LEU A 84 26.17 -9.06 23.67
CA LEU A 84 26.19 -7.64 23.98
C LEU A 84 26.86 -6.84 22.86
N LEU A 85 27.91 -7.37 22.24
CA LEU A 85 28.59 -6.72 21.12
C LEU A 85 27.75 -6.71 19.83
N LEU A 86 26.91 -7.74 19.62
CA LEU A 86 26.08 -7.88 18.42
C LEU A 86 24.76 -7.08 18.48
N ALA A 87 24.19 -6.89 19.67
CA ALA A 87 22.91 -6.19 19.83
C ALA A 87 22.84 -4.78 19.18
N PRO A 88 23.87 -3.90 19.27
CA PRO A 88 23.90 -2.61 18.58
C PRO A 88 23.72 -2.69 17.08
N ALA A 89 24.29 -3.71 16.42
CA ALA A 89 24.19 -3.85 14.97
C ALA A 89 22.73 -4.06 14.55
N PHE A 90 21.96 -4.77 15.38
CA PHE A 90 20.52 -4.95 15.17
C PHE A 90 19.71 -3.66 15.40
N PHE A 91 20.08 -2.86 16.40
CA PHE A 91 19.48 -1.54 16.61
C PHE A 91 19.85 -0.57 15.46
N ALA A 92 21.11 -0.57 15.02
CA ALA A 92 21.62 0.20 13.89
C ALA A 92 20.89 -0.15 12.59
N ALA A 93 20.79 -1.45 12.26
CA ALA A 93 20.03 -1.93 11.11
C ALA A 93 18.58 -1.41 11.10
N SER A 94 17.94 -1.40 12.27
CA SER A 94 16.56 -0.92 12.42
C SER A 94 16.43 0.57 12.16
N ILE A 95 17.35 1.40 12.67
CA ILE A 95 17.33 2.85 12.39
C ILE A 95 17.68 3.17 10.94
N TYR A 96 18.51 2.36 10.28
CA TYR A 96 18.77 2.49 8.83
C TYR A 96 17.51 2.21 8.02
N MET A 97 16.73 1.21 8.42
CA MET A 97 15.45 0.87 7.79
C MET A 97 14.41 1.98 8.02
N ILE A 98 14.35 2.55 9.22
CA ILE A 98 13.46 3.68 9.53
C ILE A 98 13.87 4.91 8.71
N LEU A 99 15.16 5.23 8.61
CA LEU A 99 15.63 6.34 7.78
C LEU A 99 15.27 6.12 6.31
N GLY A 100 15.54 4.94 5.75
CA GLY A 100 15.21 4.65 4.35
C GLY A 100 13.71 4.82 4.05
N ARG A 101 12.84 4.32 4.94
CA ARG A 101 11.39 4.52 4.84
C ARG A 101 10.99 5.98 5.04
N SER A 102 11.65 6.71 5.94
CA SER A 102 11.39 8.12 6.19
C SER A 102 11.75 8.98 4.96
N ILE A 103 12.90 8.74 4.34
CA ILE A 103 13.32 9.41 3.10
C ILE A 103 12.31 9.16 1.97
N ILE A 104 11.84 7.91 1.80
CA ILE A 104 10.80 7.61 0.81
C ILE A 104 9.50 8.35 1.13
N SER A 105 9.13 8.39 2.41
CA SER A 105 7.89 9.04 2.86
C SER A 105 7.89 10.56 2.68
N THR A 106 9.06 11.20 2.55
CA THR A 106 9.13 12.64 2.23
C THR A 106 8.95 12.92 0.74
N GLY A 107 8.93 11.92 -0.15
CA GLY A 107 8.82 12.11 -1.60
C GLY A 107 10.06 12.74 -2.26
N HIS A 108 11.16 12.90 -1.51
CA HIS A 108 12.38 13.61 -1.96
C HIS A 108 13.63 12.73 -1.82
N ASP A 109 13.56 11.48 -2.29
CA ASP A 109 14.64 10.49 -2.15
C ASP A 109 15.93 10.87 -2.89
N SER A 110 15.83 11.73 -3.91
CA SER A 110 16.94 12.32 -4.66
C SER A 110 17.85 13.23 -3.81
N LEU A 111 17.33 13.79 -2.71
CA LEU A 111 18.13 14.66 -1.83
C LEU A 111 19.14 13.87 -0.98
N SER A 112 18.91 12.57 -0.79
CA SER A 112 19.84 11.71 -0.07
C SER A 112 21.15 11.55 -0.86
N ILE A 113 22.31 11.67 -0.20
CA ILE A 113 23.62 11.41 -0.82
C ILE A 113 23.67 9.97 -1.36
N ILE A 114 23.14 9.03 -0.58
CA ILE A 114 23.13 7.62 -0.91
C ILE A 114 21.73 7.25 -1.39
N ARG A 115 21.63 6.65 -2.59
CA ARG A 115 20.36 6.14 -3.13
C ARG A 115 19.70 5.20 -2.12
N VAL A 116 18.43 5.42 -1.79
CA VAL A 116 17.73 4.70 -0.71
C VAL A 116 17.74 3.17 -0.88
N LYS A 117 17.68 2.67 -2.12
CA LYS A 117 17.78 1.22 -2.44
C LYS A 117 19.08 0.57 -1.94
N TRP A 118 20.15 1.36 -1.82
CA TRP A 118 21.48 0.92 -1.39
C TRP A 118 21.81 1.36 0.05
N LEU A 119 21.16 2.41 0.56
CA LEU A 119 21.42 2.98 1.88
C LEU A 119 21.44 1.90 2.98
N THR A 120 20.33 1.17 3.13
CA THR A 120 20.23 0.13 4.17
C THR A 120 21.21 -1.03 3.92
N LYS A 121 21.47 -1.37 2.65
CA LYS A 121 22.36 -2.48 2.28
C LYS A 121 23.82 -2.18 2.61
N ILE A 122 24.29 -0.97 2.29
CA ILE A 122 25.67 -0.54 2.51
C ILE A 122 25.98 -0.54 4.01
N PHE A 123 25.11 0.09 4.80
CA PHE A 123 25.38 0.22 6.23
C PHE A 123 25.25 -1.10 6.98
N ILE A 124 24.26 -1.95 6.66
CA ILE A 124 24.18 -3.31 7.22
C ILE A 124 25.41 -4.14 6.82
N CYS A 125 25.90 -4.02 5.58
CA CYS A 125 27.11 -4.72 5.15
C CYS A 125 28.33 -4.28 5.97
N GLY A 126 28.48 -2.97 6.20
CA GLY A 126 29.52 -2.41 7.08
C GLY A 126 29.45 -2.99 8.49
N ASP A 127 28.26 -3.04 9.08
CA ASP A 127 28.05 -3.59 10.43
C ASP A 127 28.36 -5.09 10.47
N VAL A 128 27.92 -5.88 9.47
CA VAL A 128 28.23 -7.31 9.37
C VAL A 128 29.73 -7.56 9.24
N ILE A 129 30.43 -6.80 8.39
CA ILE A 129 31.89 -6.92 8.24
C ILE A 129 32.57 -6.58 9.57
N SER A 130 32.18 -5.48 10.20
CA SER A 130 32.75 -5.06 11.48
C SER A 130 32.55 -6.12 12.58
N PHE A 131 31.37 -6.75 12.61
CA PHE A 131 31.03 -7.81 13.55
C PHE A 131 31.83 -9.09 13.30
N LEU A 132 32.01 -9.50 12.04
CA LEU A 132 32.81 -10.67 11.70
C LEU A 132 34.28 -10.47 12.12
N VAL A 133 34.82 -9.27 11.92
CA VAL A 133 36.17 -8.91 12.38
C VAL A 133 36.25 -8.95 13.91
N GLN A 134 35.31 -8.34 14.62
CA GLN A 134 35.26 -8.36 16.10
C GLN A 134 35.13 -9.78 16.66
N SER A 135 34.26 -10.60 16.07
CA SER A 135 34.05 -12.00 16.46
C SER A 135 35.30 -12.85 16.22
N ALA A 136 35.99 -12.63 15.11
CA ALA A 136 37.26 -13.28 14.81
C ALA A 136 38.34 -12.88 15.84
N GLY A 137 38.42 -11.59 16.18
CA GLY A 137 39.33 -11.08 17.20
C GLY A 137 39.04 -11.64 18.60
N GLY A 138 37.76 -11.69 19.00
CA GLY A 138 37.32 -12.28 20.28
C GLY A 138 37.59 -13.77 20.38
N SER A 139 37.35 -14.52 19.29
CA SER A 139 37.67 -15.95 19.22
C SER A 139 39.18 -16.21 19.26
N PHE A 140 39.97 -15.35 18.62
CA PHE A 140 41.43 -15.41 18.67
C PHE A 140 41.96 -15.09 20.07
N LEU A 141 41.35 -14.10 20.75
CA LEU A 141 41.69 -13.69 22.11
C LEU A 141 41.40 -14.80 23.13
N SER A 142 40.24 -15.46 23.05
CA SER A 142 39.87 -16.55 23.97
C SER A 142 40.76 -17.80 23.86
N SER A 143 41.44 -17.99 22.72
CA SER A 143 42.36 -19.11 22.48
C SER A 143 43.85 -18.71 22.64
N ALA A 144 44.15 -17.44 22.94
CA ALA A 144 45.51 -16.93 23.02
C ALA A 144 46.20 -17.33 24.35
N LYS A 145 47.39 -17.91 24.24
CA LYS A 145 48.24 -18.32 25.38
C LYS A 145 49.50 -17.47 25.57
N THR A 146 49.71 -16.48 24.71
CA THR A 146 50.94 -15.66 24.68
C THR A 146 50.57 -14.20 24.53
N GLN A 147 51.30 -13.30 25.18
CA GLN A 147 51.05 -11.85 25.15
C GLN A 147 50.95 -11.28 23.73
N SER A 148 51.80 -11.76 22.80
CA SER A 148 51.75 -11.35 21.40
C SER A 148 50.43 -11.72 20.71
N LYS A 149 49.88 -12.90 21.01
CA LYS A 149 48.58 -13.34 20.47
C LYS A 149 47.41 -12.58 21.11
N ILE A 150 47.49 -12.28 22.41
CA ILE A 150 46.51 -11.42 23.10
C ILE A 150 46.46 -10.04 22.43
N ALA A 151 47.61 -9.40 22.22
CA ALA A 151 47.69 -8.11 21.55
C ALA A 151 47.15 -8.14 20.11
N THR A 152 47.42 -9.22 19.37
CA THR A 152 46.91 -9.41 18.01
C THR A 152 45.38 -9.54 18.00
N GLY A 153 44.80 -10.32 18.92
CA GLY A 153 43.35 -10.45 19.07
C GLY A 153 42.67 -9.13 19.42
N GLN A 154 43.24 -8.38 20.36
CA GLN A 154 42.77 -7.03 20.71
C GLN A 154 42.82 -6.08 19.51
N ASN A 155 43.92 -6.06 18.75
CA ASN A 155 44.04 -5.23 17.56
C ASN A 155 42.98 -5.55 16.50
N ILE A 156 42.67 -6.84 16.30
CA ILE A 156 41.60 -7.26 15.37
C ILE A 156 40.24 -6.71 15.85
N ILE A 157 39.92 -6.79 17.15
CA ILE A 157 38.68 -6.24 17.71
C ILE A 157 38.63 -4.72 17.50
N ILE A 158 39.72 -4.00 17.79
CA ILE A 158 39.84 -2.55 17.62
C ILE A 158 39.58 -2.15 16.16
N VAL A 159 40.18 -2.86 15.19
CA VAL A 159 39.94 -2.62 13.75
C VAL A 159 38.45 -2.75 13.42
N GLY A 160 37.79 -3.81 13.92
CA GLY A 160 36.36 -3.99 13.71
C GLY A 160 35.52 -2.85 14.32
N LEU A 161 35.84 -2.42 15.54
CA LEU A 161 35.17 -1.28 16.19
C LEU A 161 35.33 0.03 15.40
N PHE A 162 36.53 0.30 14.85
CA PHE A 162 36.74 1.48 14.00
C PHE A 162 35.98 1.41 12.68
N ILE A 163 35.90 0.24 12.04
CA ILE A 163 35.06 0.03 10.85
C ILE A 163 33.60 0.37 11.21
N GLN A 164 33.09 -0.15 12.32
CA GLN A 164 31.73 0.12 12.79
C GLN A 164 31.50 1.62 13.02
N ILE A 165 32.38 2.30 13.77
CA ILE A 165 32.29 3.75 14.02
C ILE A 165 32.32 4.55 12.71
N ALA A 166 33.17 4.17 11.76
CA ALA A 166 33.28 4.87 10.48
C ALA A 166 32.00 4.74 9.63
N PHE A 167 31.46 3.53 9.49
CA PHE A 167 30.22 3.30 8.75
C PHE A 167 29.02 3.95 9.44
N PHE A 168 28.93 3.85 10.77
CA PHE A 168 27.87 4.50 11.54
C PHE A 168 27.98 6.02 11.49
N GLY A 169 29.20 6.57 11.52
CA GLY A 169 29.47 7.99 11.34
C GLY A 169 29.04 8.49 9.96
N LEU A 170 29.32 7.72 8.90
CA LEU A 170 28.86 8.01 7.54
C LEU A 170 27.32 7.99 7.46
N PHE A 171 26.65 7.11 8.21
CA PHE A 171 25.18 7.13 8.32
C PHE A 171 24.67 8.42 8.98
N VAL A 172 25.29 8.87 10.08
CA VAL A 172 24.93 10.13 10.74
C VAL A 172 25.14 11.32 9.79
N VAL A 173 26.26 11.36 9.07
CA VAL A 173 26.54 12.39 8.06
C VAL A 173 25.51 12.35 6.93
N THR A 174 25.19 11.16 6.41
CA THR A 174 24.17 11.00 5.35
C THR A 174 22.81 11.52 5.80
N THR A 175 22.42 11.21 7.05
CA THR A 175 21.19 11.70 7.68
C THR A 175 21.20 13.22 7.85
N GLY A 176 22.33 13.77 8.32
CA GLY A 176 22.55 15.21 8.47
C GLY A 176 22.47 15.98 7.16
N VAL A 177 23.10 15.47 6.10
CA VAL A 177 23.07 16.10 4.78
C VAL A 177 21.67 16.01 4.17
N PHE A 178 20.98 14.86 4.30
CA PHE A 178 19.58 14.74 3.88
C PHE A 178 18.70 15.78 4.58
N HIS A 179 18.81 15.89 5.91
CA HIS A 179 18.07 16.87 6.70
C HIS A 179 18.38 18.32 6.27
N TYR A 180 19.66 18.66 6.10
CA TYR A 180 20.08 20.00 5.64
C TYR A 180 19.52 20.32 4.24
N ARG A 181 19.65 19.39 3.29
CA ARG A 181 19.15 19.56 1.92
C ARG A 181 17.63 19.69 1.89
N LEU A 182 16.93 18.88 2.67
CA LEU A 182 15.47 18.93 2.80
C LEU A 182 14.99 20.26 3.38
N ARG A 183 15.67 20.80 4.39
CA ARG A 183 15.34 22.11 4.99
C ARG A 183 15.68 23.30 4.10
N LYS A 184 16.72 23.20 3.26
CA LYS A 184 17.14 24.27 2.34
C LYS A 184 16.28 24.35 1.07
N CYS A 185 15.63 23.25 0.69
CA CYS A 185 14.71 23.24 -0.42
C CYS A 185 13.39 23.96 -0.05
N ARG A 186 13.30 25.25 -0.39
CA ARG A 186 12.17 26.14 -0.08
C ARG A 186 10.86 25.72 -0.76
N ASP A 187 10.96 24.99 -1.88
CA ASP A 187 9.82 24.43 -2.63
C ASP A 187 9.38 23.04 -2.11
N CYS A 188 10.25 22.32 -1.39
CA CYS A 188 9.96 20.97 -0.86
C CYS A 188 9.02 20.98 0.37
N VAL A 189 8.92 22.12 1.07
CA VAL A 189 8.08 22.29 2.28
C VAL A 189 6.74 22.94 1.97
N SER A 190 6.62 23.63 0.82
CA SER A 190 5.40 24.35 0.42
C SER A 190 4.44 23.52 -0.43
N MET A 191 4.73 22.25 -0.67
CA MET A 191 4.10 21.45 -1.75
C MET A 191 3.88 19.99 -1.33
N SER A 192 3.36 19.77 -0.12
CA SER A 192 2.97 18.43 0.31
C SER A 192 1.69 18.47 1.16
N THR A 193 0.54 18.30 0.49
CA THR A 193 -0.33 17.09 0.59
C THR A 193 -0.52 16.41 1.95
N ILE A 194 0.62 16.05 2.54
CA ILE A 194 0.80 14.95 3.46
C ILE A 194 2.01 15.26 4.37
N THR A 195 1.74 15.82 5.55
CA THR A 195 2.70 15.98 6.65
C THR A 195 2.95 14.65 7.37
N VAL A 196 3.91 13.86 6.88
CA VAL A 196 4.63 12.94 7.78
C VAL A 196 5.40 13.82 8.79
N PRO A 197 5.43 13.53 10.10
CA PRO A 197 6.20 14.30 11.07
C PRO A 197 7.71 14.01 10.92
N TRP A 198 8.27 14.22 9.73
CA TRP A 198 9.62 13.87 9.34
C TRP A 198 10.66 14.53 10.25
N VAL A 199 10.40 15.76 10.71
CA VAL A 199 11.24 16.45 11.70
C VAL A 199 11.31 15.65 12.99
N LYS A 200 10.16 15.21 13.53
CA LYS A 200 10.12 14.40 14.76
C LYS A 200 10.82 13.05 14.54
N CYS A 201 10.60 12.41 13.40
CA CYS A 201 11.27 11.16 13.05
C CYS A 201 12.81 11.33 13.02
N LEU A 202 13.32 12.38 12.36
CA LEU A 202 14.75 12.66 12.31
C LEU A 202 15.34 12.96 13.70
N PHE A 203 14.66 13.73 14.55
CA PHE A 203 15.13 13.97 15.92
C PHE A 203 15.20 12.69 16.76
N ILE A 204 14.23 11.79 16.60
CA ILE A 204 14.25 10.47 17.24
C ILE A 204 15.43 9.64 16.72
N LEU A 205 15.66 9.64 15.40
CA LEU A 205 16.81 8.97 14.80
C LEU A 205 18.15 9.54 15.27
N TYR A 206 18.28 10.86 15.42
CA TYR A 206 19.49 11.48 15.98
C TYR A 206 19.69 11.10 17.44
N THR A 207 18.63 11.04 18.24
CA THR A 207 18.69 10.66 19.65
C THR A 207 19.16 9.21 19.79
N ALA A 208 18.56 8.29 19.04
CA ALA A 208 19.01 6.89 19.01
C ALA A 208 20.45 6.75 18.47
N SER A 209 20.79 7.52 17.43
CA SER A 209 22.15 7.50 16.86
C SER A 209 23.19 8.02 17.84
N LEU A 210 22.86 9.03 18.65
CA LEU A 210 23.75 9.56 19.67
C LEU A 210 24.09 8.48 20.71
N PHE A 211 23.09 7.76 21.22
CA PHE A 211 23.31 6.69 22.20
C PHE A 211 24.14 5.54 21.62
N ILE A 212 23.87 5.10 20.39
CA ILE A 212 24.64 4.04 19.71
C ILE A 212 26.07 4.50 19.39
N MET A 213 26.26 5.76 19.01
CA MET A 213 27.59 6.32 18.71
C MET A 213 28.43 6.43 19.99
N ILE A 214 27.89 6.99 21.08
CA ILE A 214 28.61 7.10 22.35
C ILE A 214 29.03 5.72 22.85
N ARG A 215 28.12 4.73 22.77
CA ARG A 215 28.42 3.33 23.08
C ARG A 215 29.58 2.80 22.22
N SER A 216 29.51 2.98 20.91
CA SER A 216 30.54 2.49 19.97
C SER A 216 31.91 3.13 20.26
N ILE A 217 31.95 4.43 20.53
CA ILE A 217 33.19 5.14 20.90
C ILE A 217 33.71 4.65 22.24
N PHE A 218 32.85 4.50 23.25
CA PHE A 218 33.23 3.95 24.54
C PHE A 218 33.87 2.57 24.38
N ARG A 219 33.27 1.68 23.59
CA ARG A 219 33.82 0.35 23.30
C ARG A 219 35.18 0.43 22.61
N ALA A 220 35.37 1.32 21.65
CA ALA A 220 36.70 1.52 21.06
C ALA A 220 37.74 2.00 22.08
N VAL A 221 37.40 3.00 22.91
CA VAL A 221 38.31 3.54 23.93
C VAL A 221 38.63 2.51 25.01
N GLU A 222 37.65 1.71 25.43
CA GLU A 222 37.82 0.60 26.37
C GLU A 222 38.86 -0.40 25.88
N TYR A 223 38.76 -0.85 24.61
CA TYR A 223 39.74 -1.79 24.04
C TYR A 223 41.10 -1.16 23.74
N ILE A 224 41.16 0.14 23.39
CA ILE A 224 42.42 0.87 23.17
C ILE A 224 43.19 1.05 24.49
N THR A 225 42.47 1.33 25.59
CA THR A 225 43.09 1.52 26.92
C THR A 225 43.64 0.20 27.47
N GLY A 226 43.12 -0.94 26.98
CA GLY A 226 43.59 -2.27 27.34
C GLY A 226 43.10 -2.72 28.72
N THR A 227 43.50 -3.93 29.09
CA THR A 227 43.03 -4.65 30.29
C THR A 227 43.41 -3.97 31.61
N ASP A 228 44.51 -3.22 31.62
CA ASP A 228 45.02 -2.52 32.81
C ASP A 228 44.38 -1.12 32.99
N GLY A 229 43.55 -0.69 32.04
CA GLY A 229 42.88 0.60 32.06
C GLY A 229 41.75 0.68 33.10
N PRO A 230 41.46 1.87 33.66
CA PRO A 230 40.36 2.06 34.61
C PRO A 230 38.98 1.72 34.04
N LEU A 231 38.84 1.77 32.70
CA LEU A 231 37.60 1.49 31.96
C LEU A 231 37.27 -0.01 31.94
N MET A 232 38.24 -0.87 31.61
CA MET A 232 38.05 -2.33 31.61
C MET A 232 38.08 -2.95 33.00
N SER A 233 38.81 -2.34 33.94
CA SER A 233 38.94 -2.85 35.31
C SER A 233 37.76 -2.48 36.23
N THR A 234 36.87 -1.57 35.80
CA THR A 234 35.72 -1.13 36.60
C THR A 234 34.40 -1.41 35.91
N GLU A 235 33.57 -2.25 36.54
CA GLU A 235 32.28 -2.70 36.00
C GLU A 235 31.27 -1.57 35.73
N VAL A 236 31.29 -0.50 36.52
CA VAL A 236 30.29 0.58 36.46
C VAL A 236 30.22 1.21 35.07
N TYR A 237 31.37 1.38 34.41
CA TYR A 237 31.42 2.01 33.09
C TYR A 237 30.69 1.19 32.02
N LEU A 238 30.72 -0.14 32.12
CA LEU A 238 29.97 -1.03 31.23
C LEU A 238 28.47 -0.80 31.39
N TYR A 239 27.95 -0.71 32.62
CA TYR A 239 26.52 -0.49 32.82
C TYR A 239 26.06 0.90 32.39
N VAL A 240 26.88 1.94 32.62
CA VAL A 240 26.51 3.32 32.29
C VAL A 240 26.66 3.61 30.78
N PHE A 241 27.80 3.26 30.19
CA PHE A 241 28.13 3.62 28.81
C PHE A 241 27.80 2.54 27.78
N ASP A 242 27.38 1.35 28.23
CA ASP A 242 26.89 0.29 27.36
C ASP A 242 25.40 0.01 27.61
N ALA A 243 25.08 -0.56 28.78
CA ALA A 243 23.75 -1.05 29.08
C ALA A 243 22.69 0.06 29.08
N ALA A 244 22.95 1.15 29.80
CA ALA A 244 21.99 2.24 29.95
C ALA A 244 21.72 2.95 28.61
N LEU A 245 22.73 3.16 27.77
CA LEU A 245 22.55 3.78 26.45
C LEU A 245 21.70 2.92 25.51
N MET A 246 21.85 1.61 25.53
CA MET A 246 20.99 0.70 24.77
C MET A 246 19.58 0.65 25.30
N PHE A 247 19.43 0.59 26.61
CA PHE A 247 18.13 0.65 27.24
C PHE A 247 17.40 1.95 26.87
N LEU A 248 18.06 3.11 26.94
CA LEU A 248 17.50 4.40 26.50
C LEU A 248 17.12 4.41 25.01
N THR A 249 17.89 3.73 24.16
CA THR A 249 17.55 3.54 22.75
C THR A 249 16.24 2.76 22.60
N MET A 250 16.07 1.67 23.36
CA MET A 250 14.83 0.89 23.36
C MET A 250 13.64 1.66 23.93
N ILE A 251 13.83 2.45 24.99
CA ILE A 251 12.78 3.30 25.55
C ILE A 251 12.33 4.36 24.55
N THR A 252 13.27 4.96 23.81
CA THR A 252 12.96 5.95 22.77
C THR A 252 11.96 5.38 21.75
N PHE A 253 12.17 4.15 21.27
CA PHE A 253 11.26 3.51 20.32
C PHE A 253 10.00 2.91 20.95
N ASN A 254 9.98 2.63 22.25
CA ASN A 254 8.74 2.27 22.96
C ASN A 254 7.78 3.45 23.04
N ILE A 255 8.31 4.65 23.33
CA ILE A 255 7.53 5.89 23.42
C ILE A 255 7.08 6.33 22.03
N PHE A 256 7.94 6.15 21.02
CA PHE A 256 7.68 6.54 19.63
C PHE A 256 7.72 5.32 18.69
N PRO A 257 6.63 4.53 18.61
CA PRO A 257 6.61 3.34 17.79
C PRO A 257 6.81 3.66 16.30
N PRO A 258 7.48 2.78 15.53
CA PRO A 258 7.80 3.03 14.12
C PRO A 258 6.59 3.34 13.24
N LYS A 259 5.41 2.77 13.54
CA LYS A 259 4.16 3.06 12.81
C LYS A 259 3.78 4.53 12.93
N THR A 260 3.87 5.12 14.12
CA THR A 260 3.53 6.53 14.36
C THR A 260 4.47 7.48 13.62
N LEU A 261 5.72 7.06 13.41
CA LEU A 261 6.76 7.84 12.70
C LEU A 261 6.59 7.81 11.18
N LEU A 262 5.97 6.76 10.64
CA LEU A 262 5.83 6.52 9.20
C LEU A 262 4.39 6.69 8.69
N THR A 263 3.44 7.09 9.55
CA THR A 263 2.05 7.33 9.15
C THR A 263 1.92 8.76 8.59
N PRO A 264 1.46 8.92 7.33
CA PRO A 264 1.25 10.24 6.75
C PRO A 264 0.03 10.96 7.36
N ARG A 265 0.12 12.27 7.68
CA ARG A 265 -1.05 13.12 8.05
C ARG A 265 -1.37 14.06 6.90
N LEU A 266 -2.63 14.24 6.49
CA LEU A 266 -2.98 15.12 5.36
C LEU A 266 -2.71 16.60 5.69
N ALA A 267 -2.07 17.32 4.77
CA ALA A 267 -1.89 18.77 4.74
C ALA A 267 -2.10 19.30 3.32
N ILE A 268 -3.21 19.98 3.07
CA ILE A 268 -3.71 20.49 1.78
C ILE A 268 -2.63 21.16 0.87
N GLY A 269 -2.39 20.68 -0.38
CA GLY A 269 -1.89 21.46 -1.54
C GLY A 269 -0.70 20.89 -2.41
N ASP A 270 -1.00 20.59 -3.69
CA ASP A 270 -0.27 20.75 -5.01
C ASP A 270 1.20 20.25 -5.21
N THR A 271 1.87 20.36 -6.39
CA THR A 271 2.00 19.41 -7.55
C THR A 271 3.44 19.37 -8.16
N GLU A 272 3.83 18.26 -8.82
CA GLU A 272 4.85 18.07 -9.92
C GLU A 272 6.39 17.97 -9.66
N THR A 273 7.09 17.05 -10.36
CA THR A 273 8.58 16.88 -10.38
C THR A 273 9.20 16.75 -11.79
N ARG A 274 10.35 17.43 -12.02
CA ARG A 274 11.05 17.65 -13.31
C ARG A 274 12.13 16.59 -13.70
N CYS A 275 12.47 16.51 -15.00
CA CYS A 275 13.48 15.63 -15.65
C CYS A 275 14.90 16.24 -15.70
N ASP A 276 15.98 15.41 -15.74
CA ASP A 276 17.40 15.84 -15.67
C ASP A 276 18.15 15.93 -17.03
N GLU A 277 17.50 15.60 -18.14
CA GLU A 277 17.92 15.88 -19.53
C GLU A 277 19.34 15.46 -19.99
N THR A 278 20.06 14.60 -19.27
CA THR A 278 21.40 14.15 -19.69
C THR A 278 21.35 13.26 -20.95
N ARG A 279 22.11 13.56 -22.02
CA ARG A 279 22.16 12.75 -23.26
C ARG A 279 23.26 11.68 -23.20
N PRO A 280 23.08 10.46 -23.77
CA PRO A 280 21.98 10.01 -24.64
C PRO A 280 20.72 9.47 -23.91
N HIS A 281 20.77 9.31 -22.58
CA HIS A 281 19.63 8.93 -21.74
C HIS A 281 19.66 9.66 -20.40
N CYS A 282 18.54 10.27 -19.99
CA CYS A 282 18.42 10.92 -18.68
C CYS A 282 18.54 9.87 -17.55
N ASN A 283 19.03 10.23 -16.37
CA ASN A 283 19.29 9.23 -15.34
C ASN A 283 18.01 8.55 -14.87
N ASN A 284 16.88 9.26 -14.92
CA ASN A 284 15.59 8.67 -14.57
C ASN A 284 15.15 7.61 -15.57
N CYS A 285 15.24 7.85 -16.89
CA CYS A 285 14.91 6.84 -17.90
C CYS A 285 15.87 5.64 -17.83
N LEU A 286 17.17 5.90 -17.65
CA LEU A 286 18.19 4.84 -17.51
C LEU A 286 17.94 3.96 -16.28
N LYS A 287 17.58 4.55 -15.13
CA LYS A 287 17.32 3.84 -13.87
C LYS A 287 16.04 3.00 -13.90
N HIS A 288 15.07 3.39 -14.71
CA HIS A 288 13.78 2.69 -14.86
C HIS A 288 13.76 1.74 -16.06
N GLY A 289 14.84 1.65 -16.85
CA GLY A 289 14.94 0.74 -17.98
C GLY A 289 13.96 1.08 -19.11
N VAL A 290 13.53 2.34 -19.20
CA VAL A 290 12.67 2.85 -20.27
C VAL A 290 13.51 3.64 -21.27
N GLN A 291 13.16 3.57 -22.55
CA GLN A 291 13.87 4.33 -23.59
C GLN A 291 13.72 5.84 -23.35
N CYS A 292 14.86 6.55 -23.25
CA CYS A 292 14.87 8.00 -23.11
C CYS A 292 14.78 8.65 -24.50
N PHE A 293 13.67 9.33 -24.77
CA PHE A 293 13.47 10.06 -26.01
C PHE A 293 13.86 11.52 -25.83
N PHE A 294 14.95 11.91 -26.47
CA PHE A 294 15.23 13.31 -26.74
C PHE A 294 14.55 13.64 -28.05
N GLY A 295 13.56 14.53 -28.02
CA GLY A 295 12.84 14.94 -29.21
C GLY A 295 13.75 15.71 -30.16
N ASP A 296 14.50 15.01 -31.00
CA ASP A 296 15.14 15.60 -32.16
C ASP A 296 14.22 15.31 -33.35
N GLY A 297 13.54 16.34 -33.82
CA GLY A 297 12.54 16.26 -34.87
C GLY A 297 13.14 15.84 -36.21
N ALA A 298 12.70 14.68 -36.72
CA ALA A 298 12.47 14.41 -38.14
C ALA A 298 11.75 13.05 -38.32
N PRO A 299 10.80 12.91 -39.27
CA PRO A 299 10.05 11.68 -39.47
C PRO A 299 10.77 10.72 -40.45
N ALA A 300 10.71 9.41 -40.17
CA ALA A 300 11.22 8.35 -41.04
C ALA A 300 10.29 7.10 -40.96
N PRO A 301 10.26 6.21 -41.98
CA PRO A 301 9.01 5.74 -42.61
C PRO A 301 8.54 4.32 -42.21
N ARG A 302 7.30 4.00 -42.61
CA ARG A 302 6.60 2.70 -42.45
C ARG A 302 7.42 1.50 -42.95
N PRO A 303 7.36 0.32 -42.28
CA PRO A 303 7.79 -0.93 -42.88
C PRO A 303 6.69 -1.59 -43.72
N SER A 304 7.12 -2.07 -44.88
CA SER A 304 6.41 -2.84 -45.90
C SER A 304 6.16 -4.30 -45.47
N VAL A 305 4.96 -4.79 -45.82
CA VAL A 305 4.53 -6.19 -45.71
C VAL A 305 5.28 -7.06 -46.73
N SER A 306 5.63 -8.29 -46.35
CA SER A 306 5.96 -9.38 -47.28
C SER A 306 5.12 -10.62 -46.91
N PRO A 307 4.54 -11.34 -47.89
CA PRO A 307 3.59 -12.42 -47.64
C PRO A 307 4.28 -13.79 -47.63
N THR A 308 3.79 -14.74 -46.82
CA THR A 308 4.14 -16.16 -47.00
C THR A 308 2.96 -17.06 -46.65
N THR A 309 2.29 -17.46 -47.74
CA THR A 309 1.62 -18.76 -48.05
C THR A 309 0.65 -19.40 -47.05
N LEU A 310 -0.61 -19.47 -47.50
CA LEU A 310 -1.64 -20.42 -47.10
C LEU A 310 -1.21 -21.87 -47.38
N GLY A 311 -1.37 -22.74 -46.37
CA GLY A 311 -1.56 -24.18 -46.51
C GLY A 311 -2.88 -24.57 -45.86
N THR A 312 -3.75 -25.23 -46.61
CA THR A 312 -5.17 -25.46 -46.34
C THR A 312 -5.43 -26.71 -45.49
N SER A 313 -6.54 -26.65 -44.74
CA SER A 313 -7.45 -27.74 -44.37
C SER A 313 -7.13 -28.62 -43.15
N GLY A 314 -7.92 -28.40 -42.11
CA GLY A 314 -8.18 -29.35 -41.01
C GLY A 314 -9.17 -28.74 -40.02
N ALA A 315 -10.45 -29.12 -40.09
CA ALA A 315 -11.46 -28.74 -39.11
C ALA A 315 -11.08 -29.25 -37.71
N PRO A 316 -11.24 -28.49 -36.62
CA PRO A 316 -11.04 -29.04 -35.29
C PRO A 316 -12.36 -29.58 -34.74
N SER A 317 -12.40 -30.90 -34.54
CA SER A 317 -13.36 -31.58 -33.66
C SER A 317 -13.09 -31.21 -32.18
N PRO A 318 -14.11 -31.26 -31.30
CA PRO A 318 -14.03 -30.75 -29.94
C PRO A 318 -13.50 -31.81 -28.98
N ALA A 319 -12.19 -31.83 -28.71
CA ALA A 319 -11.61 -32.52 -27.56
C ALA A 319 -10.10 -32.20 -27.38
N SER A 320 -9.80 -31.17 -26.58
CA SER A 320 -8.54 -31.08 -25.81
C SER A 320 -8.65 -29.98 -24.74
N LEU A 321 -9.64 -30.10 -23.86
CA LEU A 321 -9.62 -29.43 -22.55
C LEU A 321 -8.57 -30.14 -21.69
N GLY A 322 -7.30 -29.74 -21.83
CA GLY A 322 -6.23 -30.36 -21.05
C GLY A 322 -4.83 -29.97 -21.50
N GLU A 323 -4.52 -28.68 -21.60
CA GLU A 323 -3.14 -28.22 -21.75
C GLU A 323 -2.79 -27.15 -20.71
N ASN A 324 -2.02 -27.59 -19.69
CA ASN A 324 -1.05 -26.83 -18.89
C ASN A 324 -1.31 -25.34 -18.65
N THR A 325 -2.21 -25.02 -17.71
CA THR A 325 -2.29 -23.68 -17.11
C THR A 325 -1.20 -23.51 -16.05
N SER A 326 0.06 -23.39 -16.47
CA SER A 326 1.07 -22.78 -15.60
C SER A 326 0.75 -21.29 -15.52
N MET A 327 0.09 -20.87 -14.44
CA MET A 327 -0.21 -19.46 -14.19
C MET A 327 1.09 -18.65 -14.23
N GLY A 328 1.15 -17.67 -15.12
CA GLY A 328 2.34 -16.87 -15.35
C GLY A 328 2.65 -15.99 -14.13
N MET A 329 3.94 -15.72 -13.90
CA MET A 329 4.39 -14.80 -12.83
C MET A 329 3.68 -13.42 -12.89
N ALA A 330 3.30 -12.97 -14.09
CA ALA A 330 2.55 -11.73 -14.29
C ALA A 330 1.12 -11.79 -13.71
N GLU A 331 0.41 -12.89 -13.93
CA GLU A 331 -0.96 -13.10 -13.42
C GLU A 331 -0.95 -13.23 -11.89
N MET A 332 0.06 -13.92 -11.35
CA MET A 332 0.29 -14.00 -9.90
C MET A 332 0.57 -12.62 -9.28
N ALA A 333 1.35 -11.77 -9.95
CA ALA A 333 1.63 -10.42 -9.50
C ALA A 333 0.36 -9.54 -9.49
N LEU A 334 -0.50 -9.67 -10.51
CA LEU A 334 -1.79 -8.98 -10.55
C LEU A 334 -2.74 -9.49 -9.46
N LEU A 335 -2.85 -10.81 -9.26
CA LEU A 335 -3.66 -11.38 -8.18
C LEU A 335 -3.16 -10.94 -6.79
N HIS A 336 -1.84 -10.89 -6.61
CA HIS A 336 -1.23 -10.39 -5.38
C HIS A 336 -1.56 -8.90 -5.17
N HIS A 337 -1.46 -8.08 -6.21
CA HIS A 337 -1.84 -6.67 -6.15
C HIS A 337 -3.32 -6.50 -5.81
N PHE A 338 -4.20 -7.33 -6.38
CA PHE A 338 -5.61 -7.32 -6.02
C PHE A 338 -5.84 -7.58 -4.53
N SER A 339 -5.23 -8.65 -4.00
CA SER A 339 -5.44 -9.12 -2.62
C SER A 339 -4.78 -8.24 -1.55
N THR A 340 -3.83 -7.39 -1.94
CA THR A 340 -3.08 -6.51 -1.04
C THR A 340 -3.43 -5.03 -1.18
N SER A 341 -3.96 -4.62 -2.34
CA SER A 341 -4.19 -3.21 -2.67
C SER A 341 -5.57 -2.98 -3.29
N THR A 342 -5.87 -3.55 -4.46
CA THR A 342 -7.10 -3.21 -5.22
C THR A 342 -8.39 -3.49 -4.47
N CYS A 343 -8.47 -4.62 -3.74
CA CYS A 343 -9.68 -5.00 -3.00
C CYS A 343 -10.14 -3.96 -1.96
N TYR A 344 -9.20 -3.18 -1.39
CA TYR A 344 -9.49 -2.13 -0.42
C TYR A 344 -9.98 -0.82 -1.07
N THR A 345 -9.88 -0.71 -2.39
CA THR A 345 -10.31 0.49 -3.14
C THR A 345 -11.74 0.39 -3.69
N VAL A 346 -12.37 -0.78 -3.54
CA VAL A 346 -13.72 -1.04 -4.04
C VAL A 346 -14.80 -0.69 -3.02
N SER A 347 -14.47 -0.74 -1.72
CA SER A 347 -15.41 -0.49 -0.61
C SER A 347 -14.70 0.07 0.61
N ARG A 348 -15.39 0.92 1.39
CA ARG A 348 -14.89 1.48 2.67
C ARG A 348 -15.34 0.64 3.87
N ASN A 349 -16.40 -0.13 3.73
CA ASN A 349 -16.94 -1.00 4.77
C ASN A 349 -16.02 -2.19 5.02
N LEU A 350 -15.58 -2.36 6.27
CA LEU A 350 -14.66 -3.43 6.68
C LEU A 350 -15.17 -4.85 6.35
N VAL A 351 -16.47 -5.09 6.45
CA VAL A 351 -17.08 -6.40 6.12
C VAL A 351 -16.98 -6.63 4.62
N MET A 352 -17.30 -5.62 3.80
CA MET A 352 -17.21 -5.73 2.35
C MET A 352 -15.75 -5.83 1.89
N GLN A 353 -14.81 -5.10 2.48
CA GLN A 353 -13.37 -5.27 2.21
C GLN A 353 -12.91 -6.71 2.47
N THR A 354 -13.41 -7.35 3.54
CA THR A 354 -13.12 -8.76 3.82
C THR A 354 -13.69 -9.69 2.73
N VAL A 355 -14.90 -9.40 2.23
CA VAL A 355 -15.50 -10.13 1.11
C VAL A 355 -14.66 -9.98 -0.15
N TRP A 356 -14.26 -8.75 -0.50
CA TRP A 356 -13.41 -8.45 -1.66
C TRP A 356 -12.01 -9.07 -1.54
N GLN A 357 -11.42 -9.09 -0.35
CA GLN A 357 -10.08 -9.62 -0.14
C GLN A 357 -10.03 -11.15 -0.11
N ILE A 358 -11.04 -11.81 0.48
CA ILE A 358 -10.98 -13.25 0.79
C ILE A 358 -11.99 -14.03 -0.04
N ARG A 359 -13.27 -13.65 0.02
CA ARG A 359 -14.36 -14.45 -0.55
C ARG A 359 -14.39 -14.40 -2.08
N ILE A 360 -14.18 -13.23 -2.66
CA ILE A 360 -14.18 -13.06 -4.12
C ILE A 360 -13.00 -13.81 -4.78
N PRO A 361 -11.76 -13.74 -4.26
CA PRO A 361 -10.68 -14.61 -4.74
C PRO A 361 -10.96 -16.11 -4.57
N GLN A 362 -11.63 -16.54 -3.49
CA GLN A 362 -12.04 -17.94 -3.32
C GLN A 362 -12.99 -18.39 -4.43
N VAL A 363 -13.98 -17.57 -4.80
CA VAL A 363 -14.88 -17.86 -5.94
C VAL A 363 -14.10 -17.97 -7.24
N SER A 364 -13.05 -17.17 -7.42
CA SER A 364 -12.23 -17.17 -8.63
C SER A 364 -11.47 -18.47 -8.89
N PHE A 365 -11.13 -19.23 -7.84
CA PHE A 365 -10.43 -20.51 -7.99
C PHE A 365 -11.29 -21.60 -8.64
N SER A 366 -12.61 -21.48 -8.54
CA SER A 366 -13.58 -22.38 -9.19
C SER A 366 -14.11 -21.81 -10.51
N SER A 367 -13.68 -20.61 -10.92
CA SER A 367 -14.28 -19.91 -12.06
C SER A 367 -13.24 -19.05 -12.79
N PRO A 368 -12.63 -19.57 -13.88
CA PRO A 368 -11.54 -18.89 -14.58
C PRO A 368 -11.88 -17.50 -15.12
N PHE A 369 -13.13 -17.25 -15.49
CA PHE A 369 -13.57 -15.93 -15.95
C PHE A 369 -13.61 -14.89 -14.82
N VAL A 370 -13.97 -15.30 -13.60
CA VAL A 370 -13.91 -14.43 -12.42
C VAL A 370 -12.45 -14.09 -12.11
N PHE A 371 -11.55 -15.07 -12.18
CA PHE A 371 -10.11 -14.85 -12.00
C PHE A 371 -9.58 -13.81 -12.98
N ARG A 372 -9.90 -13.94 -14.27
CA ARG A 372 -9.51 -12.98 -15.30
C ARG A 372 -10.08 -11.58 -15.05
N ALA A 373 -11.31 -11.46 -14.59
CA ALA A 373 -11.88 -10.16 -14.21
C ALA A 373 -11.17 -9.51 -13.01
N ILE A 374 -10.80 -10.30 -12.00
CA ILE A 374 -10.04 -9.82 -10.83
C ILE A 374 -8.70 -9.22 -11.25
N ILE A 375 -7.93 -9.94 -12.07
CA ILE A 375 -6.62 -9.45 -12.53
C ILE A 375 -6.75 -8.30 -13.53
N ALA A 376 -7.83 -8.25 -14.33
CA ALA A 376 -8.12 -7.10 -15.20
C ALA A 376 -8.38 -5.83 -14.38
N LEU A 377 -9.21 -5.91 -13.34
CA LEU A 377 -9.45 -4.79 -12.43
C LEU A 377 -8.14 -4.37 -11.71
N SER A 378 -7.32 -5.35 -11.33
CA SER A 378 -6.01 -5.09 -10.75
C SER A 378 -5.05 -4.39 -11.71
N ALA A 379 -5.08 -4.73 -13.00
CA ALA A 379 -4.30 -4.06 -14.03
C ALA A 379 -4.78 -2.61 -14.20
N LEU A 380 -6.09 -2.34 -14.25
CA LEU A 380 -6.62 -0.96 -14.30
C LEU A 380 -6.20 -0.14 -13.07
N HIS A 381 -6.23 -0.75 -11.88
CA HIS A 381 -5.76 -0.07 -10.68
C HIS A 381 -4.27 0.26 -10.75
N LEU A 382 -3.44 -0.63 -11.30
CA LEU A 382 -2.03 -0.35 -11.56
C LEU A 382 -1.83 0.71 -12.65
N ALA A 383 -2.68 0.75 -13.68
CA ALA A 383 -2.65 1.81 -14.70
C ALA A 383 -2.91 3.19 -14.06
N HIS A 384 -3.82 3.25 -13.09
CA HIS A 384 -4.11 4.45 -12.32
C HIS A 384 -2.96 4.85 -11.38
N ILE A 385 -2.38 3.90 -10.65
CA ILE A 385 -1.28 4.17 -9.68
C ILE A 385 0.06 4.44 -10.38
N LYS A 386 0.30 3.84 -11.56
CA LYS A 386 1.56 3.93 -12.32
C LYS A 386 1.30 4.51 -13.71
N PRO A 387 1.13 5.85 -13.83
CA PRO A 387 0.91 6.51 -15.11
C PRO A 387 1.99 6.17 -16.15
N GLU A 388 3.24 5.90 -15.73
CA GLU A 388 4.33 5.53 -16.64
C GLU A 388 4.10 4.23 -17.41
N PHE A 389 3.28 3.32 -16.88
CA PHE A 389 2.93 2.04 -17.50
C PHE A 389 1.43 1.96 -17.83
N HIS A 390 0.76 3.11 -17.92
CA HIS A 390 -0.68 3.22 -18.13
C HIS A 390 -1.14 2.33 -19.30
N ASP A 391 -0.65 2.57 -20.51
CA ASP A 391 -1.12 1.89 -21.72
C ASP A 391 -0.83 0.38 -21.69
N TYR A 392 0.29 -0.03 -21.09
CA TYR A 392 0.61 -1.44 -20.88
C TYR A 392 -0.45 -2.11 -20.01
N TYR A 393 -0.77 -1.52 -18.86
CA TYR A 393 -1.73 -2.09 -17.93
C TYR A 393 -3.18 -1.98 -18.44
N ILE A 394 -3.53 -0.92 -19.18
CA ILE A 394 -4.82 -0.85 -19.89
C ILE A 394 -4.94 -2.01 -20.90
N SER A 395 -3.91 -2.25 -21.71
CA SER A 395 -3.90 -3.37 -22.66
C SER A 395 -4.03 -4.73 -21.97
N GLN A 396 -3.35 -4.94 -20.84
CA GLN A 396 -3.49 -6.15 -20.03
C GLN A 396 -4.92 -6.30 -19.47
N ALA A 397 -5.51 -5.22 -18.96
CA ALA A 397 -6.88 -5.23 -18.46
C ALA A 397 -7.88 -5.60 -19.56
N GLU A 398 -7.76 -5.00 -20.75
CA GLU A 398 -8.60 -5.30 -21.89
C GLU A 398 -8.47 -6.76 -22.34
N LEU A 399 -7.25 -7.26 -22.44
CA LEU A 399 -6.99 -8.65 -22.79
C LEU A 399 -7.72 -9.61 -21.84
N HIS A 400 -7.47 -9.48 -20.54
CA HIS A 400 -8.06 -10.38 -19.55
C HIS A 400 -9.58 -10.24 -19.46
N HIS A 401 -10.10 -9.01 -19.51
CA HIS A 401 -11.54 -8.77 -19.44
C HIS A 401 -12.28 -9.30 -20.68
N ASN A 402 -11.76 -9.07 -21.89
CA ASN A 402 -12.35 -9.56 -23.13
C ASN A 402 -12.36 -11.09 -23.19
N THR A 403 -11.27 -11.75 -22.76
CA THR A 403 -11.25 -13.21 -22.62
C THR A 403 -12.30 -13.68 -21.61
N ALA A 404 -12.44 -13.00 -20.47
CA ALA A 404 -13.44 -13.37 -19.47
C ALA A 404 -14.87 -13.23 -19.99
N LEU A 405 -15.18 -12.18 -20.74
CA LEU A 405 -16.48 -11.98 -21.39
C LEU A 405 -16.80 -13.12 -22.36
N GLN A 406 -15.85 -13.51 -23.21
CA GLN A 406 -16.03 -14.66 -24.13
C GLN A 406 -16.35 -15.96 -23.38
N MET A 407 -15.70 -16.20 -22.25
CA MET A 407 -15.94 -17.39 -21.43
C MET A 407 -17.34 -17.37 -20.79
N VAL A 408 -17.79 -16.23 -20.28
CA VAL A 408 -19.11 -16.10 -19.63
C VAL A 408 -20.26 -16.16 -20.63
N SER A 409 -20.10 -15.59 -21.82
CA SER A 409 -21.15 -15.60 -22.86
C SER A 409 -21.61 -17.02 -23.24
N ALA A 410 -20.74 -18.03 -23.11
CA ALA A 410 -21.09 -19.43 -23.34
C ALA A 410 -21.93 -20.06 -22.22
N ILE A 411 -21.89 -19.49 -21.01
CA ILE A 411 -22.53 -20.04 -19.79
C ILE A 411 -23.80 -19.25 -19.44
N LEU A 412 -23.87 -17.96 -19.83
CA LEU A 412 -24.95 -17.05 -19.49
C LEU A 412 -26.38 -17.54 -19.82
N PRO A 413 -26.63 -18.32 -20.88
CA PRO A 413 -27.99 -18.81 -21.17
C PRO A 413 -28.55 -19.83 -20.15
N ASP A 414 -27.69 -20.49 -19.35
CA ASP A 414 -28.08 -21.56 -18.41
C ASP A 414 -27.62 -21.23 -16.98
N ILE A 415 -28.26 -20.22 -16.37
CA ILE A 415 -27.96 -19.83 -14.99
C ILE A 415 -28.57 -20.85 -14.03
N ASN A 416 -27.72 -21.47 -13.21
CA ASN A 416 -28.10 -22.49 -12.23
C ASN A 416 -27.42 -22.25 -10.87
N LYS A 417 -27.67 -23.13 -9.89
CA LYS A 417 -27.17 -22.98 -8.51
C LYS A 417 -25.64 -23.03 -8.41
N GLU A 418 -24.96 -23.67 -9.36
CA GLU A 418 -23.50 -23.85 -9.34
C GLU A 418 -22.76 -22.64 -9.92
N ASN A 419 -23.30 -22.01 -10.97
CA ASN A 419 -22.63 -20.91 -11.67
C ASN A 419 -23.12 -19.51 -11.27
N CYS A 420 -24.30 -19.38 -10.64
CA CYS A 420 -24.92 -18.09 -10.35
C CYS A 420 -24.03 -17.17 -9.48
N GLN A 421 -23.32 -17.71 -8.50
CA GLN A 421 -22.41 -16.94 -7.64
C GLN A 421 -21.28 -16.32 -8.46
N SER A 422 -20.65 -17.10 -9.33
CA SER A 422 -19.55 -16.65 -10.17
C SER A 422 -19.98 -15.65 -11.22
N ILE A 423 -21.14 -15.88 -11.86
CA ILE A 423 -21.73 -14.95 -12.83
C ILE A 423 -22.07 -13.61 -12.16
N TYR A 424 -22.63 -13.64 -10.95
CA TYR A 424 -22.91 -12.43 -10.17
C TYR A 424 -21.64 -11.65 -9.78
N VAL A 425 -20.60 -12.33 -9.27
CA VAL A 425 -19.31 -11.66 -8.98
C VAL A 425 -18.72 -11.05 -10.25
N PHE A 426 -18.77 -11.78 -11.35
CA PHE A 426 -18.26 -11.31 -12.63
C PHE A 426 -19.03 -10.09 -13.13
N SER A 427 -20.35 -10.03 -12.98
CA SER A 427 -21.15 -8.88 -13.41
C SER A 427 -20.81 -7.62 -12.61
N ILE A 428 -20.60 -7.73 -11.29
CA ILE A 428 -20.16 -6.60 -10.44
C ILE A 428 -18.76 -6.13 -10.88
N LEU A 429 -17.81 -7.05 -11.05
CA LEU A 429 -16.46 -6.72 -11.51
C LEU A 429 -16.48 -6.03 -12.88
N THR A 430 -17.34 -6.50 -13.78
CA THR A 430 -17.54 -5.91 -15.11
C THR A 430 -18.06 -4.47 -15.02
N CYS A 431 -19.02 -4.20 -14.13
CA CYS A 431 -19.50 -2.83 -13.90
C CYS A 431 -18.35 -1.91 -13.46
N ILE A 432 -17.53 -2.34 -12.48
CA ILE A 432 -16.39 -1.55 -11.97
C ILE A 432 -15.34 -1.36 -13.07
N ILE A 433 -14.99 -2.42 -13.81
CA ILE A 433 -14.03 -2.37 -14.91
C ILE A 433 -14.49 -1.41 -16.00
N SER A 434 -15.79 -1.37 -16.29
CA SER A 434 -16.35 -0.47 -17.31
C SER A 434 -16.14 1.00 -16.95
N PHE A 435 -16.32 1.37 -15.68
CA PHE A 435 -16.06 2.75 -15.22
C PHE A 435 -14.56 3.07 -15.12
N ALA A 436 -13.76 2.08 -14.70
CA ALA A 436 -12.32 2.22 -14.54
C ALA A 436 -11.57 2.40 -15.87
N LYS A 437 -12.18 2.02 -17.00
CA LYS A 437 -11.55 2.17 -18.32
C LYS A 437 -11.44 3.66 -18.70
N PRO A 438 -10.31 4.08 -19.31
CA PRO A 438 -10.15 5.46 -19.75
C PRO A 438 -11.23 5.84 -20.75
N HIS A 439 -11.97 6.91 -20.45
CA HIS A 439 -12.93 7.48 -21.38
C HIS A 439 -12.12 8.32 -22.38
N THR A 440 -11.87 7.78 -23.57
CA THR A 440 -10.94 8.35 -24.55
C THR A 440 -11.29 9.82 -24.86
N ARG A 441 -10.36 10.74 -24.60
CA ARG A 441 -10.45 12.14 -25.03
C ARG A 441 -10.14 12.20 -26.54
N CYS A 442 -11.17 12.42 -27.36
CA CYS A 442 -11.13 12.81 -28.77
C CYS A 442 -10.37 11.90 -29.76
N GLY A 443 -11.14 11.20 -30.60
CA GLY A 443 -10.74 10.79 -31.95
C GLY A 443 -11.95 10.90 -32.88
N PHE A 444 -11.87 11.82 -33.83
CA PHE A 444 -12.66 11.95 -35.07
C PHE A 444 -13.69 10.83 -35.34
N TRP A 445 -14.99 11.18 -35.27
CA TRP A 445 -16.15 10.49 -35.86
C TRP A 445 -16.06 8.95 -36.01
N ALA A 446 -16.46 8.17 -34.98
CA ALA A 446 -16.98 6.81 -35.16
C ALA A 446 -17.72 6.27 -33.91
N ASN A 447 -19.04 6.11 -34.05
CA ASN A 447 -20.00 5.36 -33.22
C ASN A 447 -20.31 5.82 -31.78
N SER A 448 -21.37 6.62 -31.72
CA SER A 448 -22.06 7.24 -30.58
C SER A 448 -22.79 6.30 -29.61
N ASP A 449 -22.53 4.98 -29.58
CA ASP A 449 -23.35 4.02 -28.81
C ASP A 449 -22.67 3.39 -27.58
N ARG A 450 -21.34 3.50 -27.44
CA ARG A 450 -20.62 2.84 -26.33
C ARG A 450 -20.64 3.61 -25.01
N ASP A 451 -20.92 4.91 -25.03
CA ASP A 451 -20.71 5.79 -23.88
C ASP A 451 -21.72 5.57 -22.72
N ILE A 452 -22.86 4.93 -23.02
CA ILE A 452 -23.95 4.66 -22.08
C ILE A 452 -24.19 3.13 -21.92
N GLU A 453 -23.42 2.31 -22.65
CA GLU A 453 -23.55 0.86 -22.69
C GLU A 453 -23.31 0.22 -21.32
N TRP A 454 -22.51 0.84 -20.46
CA TRP A 454 -22.26 0.38 -19.10
C TRP A 454 -23.53 0.30 -18.23
N LEU A 455 -24.58 1.07 -18.52
CA LEU A 455 -25.86 0.99 -17.81
C LEU A 455 -26.62 -0.30 -18.11
N THR A 456 -26.43 -0.88 -19.30
CA THR A 456 -27.00 -2.20 -19.62
C THR A 456 -26.40 -3.29 -18.73
N LEU A 457 -25.16 -3.12 -18.26
CA LEU A 457 -24.50 -4.05 -17.34
C LEU A 457 -25.19 -4.11 -15.98
N PHE A 458 -25.70 -2.96 -15.51
CA PHE A 458 -26.47 -2.90 -14.26
C PHE A 458 -27.79 -3.66 -14.39
N ARG A 459 -28.49 -3.54 -15.53
CA ARG A 459 -29.70 -4.31 -15.83
C ARG A 459 -29.44 -5.82 -15.91
N GLY A 460 -28.37 -6.21 -16.60
CA GLY A 460 -27.93 -7.61 -16.64
C GLY A 460 -27.68 -8.18 -15.24
N THR A 461 -27.06 -7.39 -14.35
CA THR A 461 -26.83 -7.77 -12.95
C THR A 461 -28.13 -7.94 -12.16
N VAL A 462 -29.13 -7.07 -12.40
CA VAL A 462 -30.47 -7.22 -11.78
C VAL A 462 -31.16 -8.49 -12.26
N HIS A 463 -31.11 -8.81 -13.56
CA HIS A 463 -31.67 -10.07 -14.05
C HIS A 463 -30.99 -11.30 -13.44
N ILE A 464 -29.66 -11.30 -13.33
CA ILE A 464 -28.92 -12.36 -12.62
C ILE A 464 -29.43 -12.48 -11.18
N LEU A 465 -29.62 -11.36 -10.48
CA LEU A 465 -30.11 -11.33 -9.10
C LEU A 465 -31.53 -11.90 -8.96
N THR A 466 -32.42 -11.62 -9.93
CA THR A 466 -33.79 -12.14 -9.93
C THR A 466 -33.89 -13.60 -10.36
N SER A 467 -32.97 -14.07 -11.19
CA SER A 467 -32.92 -15.46 -11.68
C SER A 467 -32.14 -16.38 -10.73
N ALA A 468 -31.31 -15.83 -9.85
CA ALA A 468 -30.47 -16.61 -8.96
C ALA A 468 -31.21 -17.07 -7.69
N ASP A 469 -30.89 -18.30 -7.30
CA ASP A 469 -31.47 -19.04 -6.18
C ASP A 469 -31.03 -18.49 -4.80
N ASP A 470 -31.67 -18.97 -3.72
CA ASP A 470 -31.28 -18.68 -2.32
C ASP A 470 -29.81 -19.04 -2.00
N SER A 471 -29.13 -19.76 -2.89
CA SER A 471 -27.69 -20.05 -2.84
C SER A 471 -26.81 -18.78 -2.75
N LEU A 472 -27.20 -17.66 -3.36
CA LEU A 472 -26.49 -16.38 -3.24
C LEU A 472 -26.52 -15.84 -1.79
N ARG A 473 -27.64 -16.07 -1.09
CA ARG A 473 -27.91 -15.57 0.26
C ARG A 473 -27.30 -16.45 1.35
N THR A 474 -26.95 -17.69 1.03
CA THR A 474 -26.44 -18.70 1.98
C THR A 474 -24.97 -19.04 1.78
N GLY A 475 -24.38 -18.71 0.63
CA GLY A 475 -22.98 -19.02 0.29
C GLY A 475 -21.92 -17.98 0.75
N PRO A 476 -20.71 -18.01 0.16
CA PRO A 476 -19.59 -17.11 0.51
C PRO A 476 -19.90 -15.61 0.39
N LEU A 477 -20.89 -15.26 -0.43
CA LEU A 477 -21.35 -13.90 -0.66
C LEU A 477 -22.45 -13.45 0.32
N ALA A 478 -22.94 -14.33 1.20
CA ALA A 478 -24.01 -14.02 2.15
C ALA A 478 -23.84 -12.69 2.92
N PRO A 479 -22.62 -12.31 3.38
CA PRO A 479 -22.43 -11.01 4.03
C PRO A 479 -22.83 -9.81 3.14
N MET A 480 -22.61 -9.89 1.83
CA MET A 480 -22.98 -8.84 0.87
C MET A 480 -24.50 -8.65 0.80
N PHE A 481 -25.24 -9.77 0.78
CA PHE A 481 -26.70 -9.78 0.77
C PHE A 481 -27.31 -9.35 2.10
N GLN A 482 -26.69 -9.71 3.23
CA GLN A 482 -27.13 -9.25 4.55
C GLN A 482 -27.02 -7.73 4.69
N VAL A 483 -25.91 -7.15 4.23
CA VAL A 483 -25.74 -5.69 4.19
C VAL A 483 -26.76 -5.06 3.23
N GLY A 484 -26.98 -5.67 2.06
CA GLY A 484 -28.02 -5.25 1.11
C GLY A 484 -29.43 -5.23 1.71
N ASN A 485 -29.83 -6.27 2.43
CA ASN A 485 -31.14 -6.35 3.07
C ASN A 485 -31.34 -5.27 4.14
N ARG A 486 -30.31 -5.00 4.96
CA ARG A 486 -30.35 -3.91 5.95
C ARG A 486 -30.56 -2.55 5.28
N ARG A 487 -29.86 -2.30 4.18
CA ARG A 487 -30.04 -1.08 3.37
C ARG A 487 -31.44 -0.96 2.82
N LYS A 488 -31.98 -2.05 2.25
CA LYS A 488 -33.35 -2.07 1.72
C LYS A 488 -34.36 -1.68 2.80
N LEU A 489 -34.30 -2.32 3.97
CA LEU A 489 -35.18 -1.98 5.10
C LEU A 489 -35.04 -0.51 5.53
N ALA A 490 -33.81 -0.01 5.58
CA ALA A 490 -33.56 1.39 5.91
C ALA A 490 -34.13 2.35 4.84
N ARG A 491 -34.06 2.00 3.56
CA ARG A 491 -34.63 2.76 2.45
C ARG A 491 -36.16 2.73 2.47
N ASP A 492 -36.77 1.57 2.74
CA ASP A 492 -38.22 1.42 2.84
C ASP A 492 -38.79 2.27 3.99
N ALA A 493 -38.08 2.36 5.12
CA ALA A 493 -38.46 3.25 6.23
C ALA A 493 -38.45 4.74 5.86
N ARG A 494 -37.67 5.15 4.85
CA ARG A 494 -37.53 6.54 4.37
C ARG A 494 -38.58 6.93 3.34
N SER A 495 -39.42 6.00 2.87
CA SER A 495 -40.52 6.28 1.94
C SER A 495 -41.50 7.36 2.42
N THR A 496 -41.48 7.67 3.72
CA THR A 496 -42.31 8.70 4.35
C THR A 496 -41.66 10.10 4.40
N ILE A 497 -40.39 10.24 3.98
CA ILE A 497 -39.67 11.52 3.99
C ILE A 497 -40.16 12.41 2.84
N ALA A 498 -40.30 13.70 3.10
CA ALA A 498 -40.71 14.68 2.10
C ALA A 498 -39.67 14.82 0.98
N THR A 499 -40.14 14.88 -0.28
CA THR A 499 -39.29 15.11 -1.45
C THR A 499 -38.53 16.44 -1.34
N PRO A 500 -37.20 16.46 -1.58
CA PRO A 500 -36.40 17.69 -1.53
C PRO A 500 -36.92 18.78 -2.48
N PRO A 501 -36.79 20.08 -2.13
CA PRO A 501 -37.32 21.18 -2.92
C PRO A 501 -36.84 21.21 -4.38
N PHE A 502 -35.57 20.89 -4.63
CA PHE A 502 -35.02 20.88 -5.99
C PHE A 502 -35.62 19.78 -6.88
N LEU A 503 -36.01 18.63 -6.30
CA LEU A 503 -36.72 17.58 -7.03
C LEU A 503 -38.20 17.94 -7.25
N LEU A 504 -38.82 18.69 -6.33
CA LEU A 504 -40.17 19.22 -6.55
C LEU A 504 -40.21 20.19 -7.74
N VAL A 505 -39.18 21.02 -7.91
CA VAL A 505 -39.03 21.88 -9.08
C VAL A 505 -38.92 21.05 -10.36
N LEU A 506 -38.07 20.01 -10.36
CA LEU A 506 -37.94 19.10 -11.51
C LEU A 506 -39.29 18.41 -11.85
N LYS A 507 -39.99 17.89 -10.84
CA LYS A 507 -41.33 17.30 -11.02
C LYS A 507 -42.33 18.27 -11.65
N LYS A 508 -42.29 19.54 -11.25
CA LYS A 508 -43.15 20.57 -11.84
C LYS A 508 -42.78 20.84 -13.31
N LEU A 509 -41.50 20.95 -13.63
CA LEU A 509 -41.04 21.11 -15.02
C LEU A 509 -41.49 19.94 -15.90
N LEU A 510 -41.36 18.71 -15.40
CA LEU A 510 -41.84 17.51 -16.10
C LEU A 510 -43.36 17.55 -16.31
N GLN A 511 -44.12 17.97 -15.30
CA GLN A 511 -45.58 18.12 -15.37
C GLN A 511 -46.03 19.12 -16.43
N ASP A 512 -45.29 20.21 -16.60
CA ASP A 512 -45.60 21.28 -17.54
C ASP A 512 -45.24 20.91 -19.00
N THR A 513 -44.28 19.98 -19.19
CA THR A 513 -43.75 19.62 -20.53
C THR A 513 -44.27 18.30 -21.08
N VAL A 514 -44.42 17.26 -20.24
CA VAL A 514 -44.73 15.90 -20.70
C VAL A 514 -46.25 15.72 -20.83
N GLN A 515 -46.72 15.46 -22.05
CA GLN A 515 -48.15 15.33 -22.34
C GLN A 515 -48.72 13.93 -22.05
N ASP A 516 -47.93 12.88 -22.25
CA ASP A 516 -48.36 11.50 -22.02
C ASP A 516 -48.41 11.22 -20.50
N PRO A 517 -49.60 10.94 -19.92
CA PRO A 517 -49.73 10.69 -18.48
C PRO A 517 -48.93 9.48 -17.99
N ASN A 518 -48.75 8.45 -18.83
CA ASN A 518 -48.00 7.26 -18.44
C ASN A 518 -46.50 7.54 -18.39
N GLU A 519 -45.99 8.27 -19.37
CA GLU A 519 -44.60 8.72 -19.40
C GLU A 519 -44.30 9.65 -18.22
N LEU A 520 -45.20 10.60 -17.95
CA LEU A 520 -45.09 11.51 -16.83
C LEU A 520 -45.09 10.79 -15.48
N GLN A 521 -46.00 9.82 -15.27
CA GLN A 521 -46.01 9.02 -14.06
C GLN A 521 -44.70 8.23 -13.90
N CYS A 522 -44.20 7.63 -14.98
CA CYS A 522 -42.93 6.91 -14.98
C CYS A 522 -41.75 7.81 -14.57
N TYR A 523 -41.74 9.07 -15.00
CA TYR A 523 -40.73 10.05 -14.57
C TYR A 523 -40.90 10.47 -13.11
N HIS A 524 -42.14 10.69 -12.65
CA HIS A 524 -42.39 10.99 -11.24
C HIS A 524 -41.92 9.86 -10.31
N ASP A 525 -42.19 8.61 -10.67
CA ASP A 525 -41.76 7.44 -9.91
C ASP A 525 -40.22 7.37 -9.86
N ALA A 526 -39.54 7.60 -10.99
CA ALA A 526 -38.09 7.64 -11.05
C ALA A 526 -37.49 8.76 -10.18
N VAL A 527 -38.15 9.93 -10.12
CA VAL A 527 -37.74 11.06 -9.27
C VAL A 527 -38.01 10.79 -7.79
N ASP A 528 -39.10 10.12 -7.42
CA ASP A 528 -39.37 9.70 -6.04
C ASP A 528 -38.34 8.68 -5.54
N ASP A 529 -38.02 7.69 -6.38
CA ASP A 529 -36.93 6.77 -6.11
C ASP A 529 -35.59 7.51 -5.96
N LEU A 530 -35.35 8.54 -6.76
CA LEU A 530 -34.13 9.34 -6.65
C LEU A 530 -34.09 10.13 -5.34
N ALA A 531 -35.24 10.66 -4.89
CA ALA A 531 -35.36 11.36 -3.61
C ALA A 531 -34.94 10.46 -2.43
N LEU A 532 -35.30 9.17 -2.46
CA LEU A 532 -34.86 8.19 -1.47
C LEU A 532 -33.34 7.98 -1.50
N SER A 533 -32.71 8.06 -2.66
CA SER A 533 -31.25 7.98 -2.77
C SER A 533 -30.56 9.19 -2.15
N PHE A 534 -31.06 10.40 -2.39
CA PHE A 534 -30.56 11.61 -1.72
C PHE A 534 -30.74 11.53 -0.20
N ALA A 535 -31.92 11.14 0.29
CA ALA A 535 -32.17 10.95 1.72
C ALA A 535 -31.26 9.88 2.36
N THR A 536 -30.84 8.87 1.57
CA THR A 536 -29.89 7.85 2.03
C THR A 536 -28.49 8.43 2.19
N VAL A 537 -28.03 9.22 1.21
CA VAL A 537 -26.73 9.90 1.25
C VAL A 537 -26.65 10.93 2.37
N ASP A 538 -27.69 11.74 2.56
CA ASP A 538 -27.72 12.81 3.57
C ASP A 538 -27.62 12.28 5.00
N GLU A 539 -28.28 11.15 5.30
CA GLU A 539 -28.25 10.56 6.64
C GLU A 539 -26.95 9.81 6.93
N ILE A 540 -26.49 9.00 5.98
CA ILE A 540 -25.27 8.20 6.13
C ILE A 540 -24.02 9.10 6.11
N GLY A 541 -24.10 10.19 5.34
CA GLY A 541 -23.01 11.10 5.03
C GLY A 541 -22.11 10.55 3.94
N SER A 542 -21.68 11.43 3.03
CA SER A 542 -20.76 11.16 1.91
C SER A 542 -19.62 10.18 2.22
N HIS A 543 -18.98 10.35 3.39
CA HIS A 543 -17.83 9.52 3.77
C HIS A 543 -18.16 8.05 4.04
N ASN A 544 -19.41 7.74 4.38
CA ASN A 544 -19.85 6.40 4.76
C ASN A 544 -20.70 5.71 3.67
N CYS A 545 -21.02 6.38 2.57
CA CYS A 545 -21.77 5.79 1.46
C CYS A 545 -20.96 4.67 0.79
N GLU A 546 -21.58 3.49 0.63
CA GLU A 546 -21.00 2.37 -0.11
C GLU A 546 -21.49 2.34 -1.56
N THR A 547 -20.78 1.57 -2.39
CA THR A 547 -21.06 1.43 -3.83
C THR A 547 -22.51 1.10 -4.14
N ALA A 548 -23.11 0.22 -3.32
CA ALA A 548 -24.49 -0.22 -3.50
C ALA A 548 -25.52 0.81 -3.00
N ASP A 549 -25.16 1.72 -2.07
CA ASP A 549 -26.05 2.82 -1.68
C ASP A 549 -26.20 3.84 -2.82
N ILE A 550 -25.10 4.05 -3.56
CA ILE A 550 -25.06 4.96 -4.70
C ILE A 550 -25.78 4.36 -5.91
N PHE A 551 -25.50 3.11 -6.26
CA PHE A 551 -26.07 2.49 -7.46
C PHE A 551 -27.46 1.87 -7.30
N VAL A 552 -28.05 1.88 -6.10
CA VAL A 552 -29.38 1.28 -5.86
C VAL A 552 -30.44 1.83 -6.81
N TRP A 553 -30.38 3.12 -7.13
CA TRP A 553 -31.34 3.77 -8.03
C TRP A 553 -31.32 3.17 -9.44
N LEU A 554 -30.15 2.78 -9.94
CA LEU A 554 -30.02 2.09 -11.23
C LEU A 554 -30.67 0.70 -11.22
N TRP A 555 -30.78 0.08 -10.04
CA TRP A 555 -31.44 -1.22 -9.88
C TRP A 555 -32.94 -1.11 -9.62
N THR A 556 -33.44 0.01 -9.10
CA THR A 556 -34.87 0.16 -8.76
C THR A 556 -35.69 0.81 -9.87
N VAL A 557 -35.08 1.71 -10.66
CA VAL A 557 -35.82 2.45 -11.67
C VAL A 557 -36.45 1.50 -12.70
N SER A 558 -37.66 1.82 -13.17
CA SER A 558 -38.47 0.90 -13.99
C SER A 558 -37.84 0.59 -15.36
N GLU A 559 -38.22 -0.55 -15.95
CA GLU A 559 -37.83 -0.90 -17.33
C GLU A 559 -38.39 0.11 -18.35
N GLN A 560 -39.54 0.71 -18.06
CA GLN A 560 -40.14 1.77 -18.89
C GLN A 560 -39.27 3.02 -18.92
N TYR A 561 -38.84 3.51 -17.75
CA TYR A 561 -37.92 4.64 -17.65
C TYR A 561 -36.61 4.33 -18.38
N TYR A 562 -36.08 3.13 -18.18
CA TYR A 562 -34.85 2.70 -18.84
C TYR A 562 -35.00 2.70 -20.37
N GLY A 563 -36.14 2.26 -20.89
CA GLY A 563 -36.48 2.34 -22.31
C GLY A 563 -36.49 3.78 -22.83
N TYR A 564 -37.10 4.73 -22.11
CA TYR A 564 -37.06 6.15 -22.48
C TYR A 564 -35.66 6.74 -22.45
N PHE A 565 -34.86 6.33 -21.47
CA PHE A 565 -33.46 6.73 -21.39
C PHE A 565 -32.63 6.15 -22.56
N GLN A 566 -32.82 4.89 -22.94
CA GLN A 566 -32.17 4.31 -24.12
C GLN A 566 -32.58 5.03 -25.43
N GLN A 567 -33.83 5.46 -25.52
CA GLN A 567 -34.33 6.29 -26.62
C GLN A 567 -33.80 7.74 -26.59
N ARG A 568 -33.01 8.10 -25.57
CA ARG A 568 -32.44 9.43 -25.36
C ARG A 568 -33.48 10.54 -25.27
N LYS A 569 -34.63 10.24 -24.66
CA LYS A 569 -35.62 11.28 -24.36
C LYS A 569 -34.99 12.37 -23.46
N PRO A 570 -35.13 13.67 -23.81
CA PRO A 570 -34.51 14.76 -23.06
C PRO A 570 -34.83 14.74 -21.56
N GLU A 571 -36.09 14.47 -21.22
CA GLU A 571 -36.60 14.45 -19.85
C GLU A 571 -35.96 13.31 -19.03
N ALA A 572 -35.83 12.12 -19.62
CA ALA A 572 -35.12 11.00 -19.01
C ALA A 572 -33.63 11.30 -18.80
N MET A 573 -32.99 11.99 -19.76
CA MET A 573 -31.59 12.40 -19.65
C MET A 573 -31.39 13.43 -18.53
N VAL A 574 -32.32 14.37 -18.35
CA VAL A 574 -32.28 15.32 -17.22
C VAL A 574 -32.38 14.59 -15.88
N ILE A 575 -33.34 13.67 -15.71
CA ILE A 575 -33.47 12.91 -14.45
C ILE A 575 -32.18 12.13 -14.14
N PHE A 576 -31.56 11.53 -15.15
CA PHE A 576 -30.28 10.86 -14.99
C PHE A 576 -29.13 11.82 -14.59
N ALA A 577 -29.13 13.05 -15.08
CA ALA A 577 -28.16 14.06 -14.65
C ALA A 577 -28.31 14.43 -13.17
N TYR A 578 -29.53 14.40 -12.61
CA TYR A 578 -29.73 14.55 -11.16
C TYR A 578 -29.17 13.35 -10.40
N PHE A 579 -29.30 12.13 -10.94
CA PHE A 579 -28.64 10.95 -10.38
C PHE A 579 -27.11 11.07 -10.38
N CYS A 580 -26.51 11.75 -11.37
CA CYS A 580 -25.06 11.98 -11.40
C CYS A 580 -24.54 12.81 -10.22
N VAL A 581 -25.41 13.56 -9.53
CA VAL A 581 -25.04 14.25 -8.28
C VAL A 581 -24.79 13.23 -7.17
N VAL A 582 -25.62 12.20 -7.08
CA VAL A 582 -25.44 11.10 -6.10
C VAL A 582 -24.16 10.32 -6.40
N THR A 583 -23.83 10.09 -7.67
CA THR A 583 -22.59 9.36 -8.03
C THR A 583 -21.32 10.13 -7.72
N LYS A 584 -21.38 11.46 -7.61
CA LYS A 584 -20.25 12.30 -7.18
C LYS A 584 -19.74 11.91 -5.79
N GLU A 585 -20.63 11.48 -4.90
CA GLU A 585 -20.26 11.05 -3.55
C GLU A 585 -19.31 9.84 -3.54
N MET A 586 -19.15 9.16 -4.67
CA MET A 586 -18.25 8.04 -4.85
C MET A 586 -16.92 8.40 -5.53
N GLU A 587 -16.63 9.66 -5.81
CA GLU A 587 -15.36 10.08 -6.43
C GLU A 587 -14.10 9.78 -5.58
N TRP A 588 -14.29 9.37 -4.33
CA TRP A 588 -13.21 8.79 -3.55
C TRP A 588 -12.66 7.48 -4.12
N ALA A 589 -13.48 6.74 -4.85
CA ALA A 589 -13.08 5.54 -5.56
C ALA A 589 -12.42 5.96 -6.87
N TRP A 590 -11.16 5.56 -7.08
CA TRP A 590 -10.35 5.99 -8.23
C TRP A 590 -11.04 5.72 -9.58
N TRP A 591 -11.83 4.64 -9.67
CA TRP A 591 -12.56 4.25 -10.87
C TRP A 591 -13.84 5.06 -11.12
N MET A 592 -14.24 5.94 -10.20
CA MET A 592 -15.38 6.87 -10.36
C MET A 592 -14.96 8.33 -10.55
N GLN A 593 -13.67 8.64 -10.44
CA GLN A 593 -13.18 10.01 -10.52
C GLN A 593 -13.53 10.66 -11.86
N GLY A 594 -14.26 11.78 -11.82
CA GLY A 594 -14.65 12.54 -12.99
C GLY A 594 -15.79 11.95 -13.82
N VAL A 595 -16.32 10.77 -13.46
CA VAL A 595 -17.43 10.12 -14.18
C VAL A 595 -18.69 10.98 -14.13
N SER A 596 -19.00 11.57 -12.95
CA SER A 596 -20.16 12.44 -12.75
C SER A 596 -20.14 13.64 -13.72
N SER A 597 -19.01 14.36 -13.76
CA SER A 597 -18.78 15.55 -14.57
C SER A 597 -18.77 15.20 -16.06
N HIS A 598 -18.10 14.11 -16.45
CA HIS A 598 -18.09 13.65 -17.83
C HIS A 598 -19.49 13.32 -18.34
N THR A 599 -20.28 12.61 -17.52
CA THR A 599 -21.63 12.19 -17.90
C THR A 599 -22.58 13.39 -18.02
N ILE A 600 -22.55 14.32 -17.08
CA ILE A 600 -23.34 15.57 -17.17
C ILE A 600 -22.93 16.37 -18.40
N SER A 601 -21.63 16.49 -18.69
CA SER A 601 -21.15 17.18 -19.89
C SER A 601 -21.74 16.58 -21.17
N ARG A 602 -21.76 15.25 -21.29
CA ARG A 602 -22.35 14.57 -22.44
C ARG A 602 -23.85 14.81 -22.54
N ILE A 603 -24.58 14.68 -21.43
CA ILE A 603 -26.02 14.94 -21.40
C ILE A 603 -26.31 16.38 -21.83
N TYR A 604 -25.55 17.37 -21.33
CA TYR A 604 -25.72 18.77 -21.71
C TYR A 604 -25.65 19.00 -23.23
N TYR A 605 -24.69 18.36 -23.91
CA TYR A 605 -24.53 18.48 -25.36
C TYR A 605 -25.56 17.65 -26.17
N LEU A 606 -26.27 16.71 -25.54
CA LEU A 606 -27.37 15.97 -26.16
C LEU A 606 -28.72 16.69 -26.06
N LEU A 607 -28.88 17.59 -25.07
CA LEU A 607 -30.13 18.33 -24.84
C LEU A 607 -30.23 19.59 -25.71
N ASP A 608 -31.46 20.02 -25.97
CA ASP A 608 -31.80 21.34 -26.51
C ASP A 608 -31.70 22.44 -25.45
N GLU A 609 -31.78 23.70 -25.88
CA GLU A 609 -31.54 24.88 -25.03
C GLU A 609 -32.47 24.96 -23.82
N GLU A 610 -33.73 24.55 -23.95
CA GLU A 610 -34.70 24.61 -22.87
C GLU A 610 -34.34 23.63 -21.74
N ARG A 611 -34.08 22.36 -22.08
CA ARG A 611 -33.75 21.33 -21.07
C ARG A 611 -32.33 21.50 -20.52
N ARG A 612 -31.42 22.17 -21.22
CA ARG A 612 -30.11 22.56 -20.65
C ARG A 612 -30.26 23.44 -19.42
N CYS A 613 -31.27 24.32 -19.38
CA CYS A 613 -31.54 25.15 -18.21
C CYS A 613 -31.92 24.30 -16.98
N TRP A 614 -32.54 23.13 -17.18
CA TRP A 614 -32.96 22.24 -16.10
C TRP A 614 -31.75 21.55 -15.42
N LEU A 615 -30.60 21.55 -16.10
CA LEU A 615 -29.34 21.02 -15.58
C LEU A 615 -28.59 22.00 -14.67
N GLN A 616 -29.06 23.23 -14.48
CA GLN A 616 -28.36 24.23 -13.68
C GLN A 616 -28.02 23.71 -12.26
N TRP A 617 -28.99 23.10 -11.57
CA TRP A 617 -28.77 22.55 -10.24
C TRP A 617 -27.74 21.40 -10.23
N PRO A 618 -27.89 20.31 -11.02
CA PRO A 618 -26.92 19.22 -10.99
C PRO A 618 -25.52 19.66 -11.45
N MET A 619 -25.40 20.59 -12.40
CA MET A 619 -24.12 21.17 -12.82
C MET A 619 -23.41 21.90 -11.68
N GLN A 620 -24.15 22.70 -10.90
CA GLN A 620 -23.62 23.39 -9.72
C GLN A 620 -23.16 22.41 -8.65
N GLN A 621 -23.96 21.38 -8.36
CA GLN A 621 -23.58 20.36 -7.37
C GLN A 621 -22.36 19.56 -7.80
N VAL A 622 -22.24 19.24 -9.10
CA VAL A 622 -21.08 18.52 -9.64
C VAL A 622 -19.86 19.41 -9.83
N GLY A 623 -20.03 20.73 -9.93
CA GLY A 623 -18.92 21.66 -10.14
C GLY A 623 -18.41 21.63 -11.58
N TRP A 624 -19.30 21.31 -12.54
CA TRP A 624 -19.01 21.34 -13.96
C TRP A 624 -19.71 22.52 -14.63
N VAL A 625 -19.01 23.20 -15.55
CA VAL A 625 -19.52 24.34 -16.32
C VAL A 625 -19.22 24.08 -17.81
N PRO A 626 -20.15 24.38 -18.75
CA PRO A 626 -20.03 24.03 -20.17
C PRO A 626 -18.94 24.77 -20.93
#